data_AF-A0A897MQP7-F1
#
_entry.id   AF-A0A897MQP7-F1
#
_cell.length_a   1.000
_cell.length_b   1.000
_cell.length_c   1.000
_cell.angle_alpha   90.00
_cell.angle_beta   90.00
_cell.angle_gamma   90.00
#
_symmetry.space_group_name_H-M   'P 1'
#
loop_
_entity.id
_entity.type
_entity.pdbx_description
1 polymer ?
#
loop_
_entity_poly.entity_id
_entity_poly.type
_entity_poly.pdbx_seq_one_letter_code
_entity_poly.pdbx_strand_id
1 'polypeptide(L)'
;MARVNRLVVMTDNLLDQSREDLLSRAIETADGELMLVSPSEETLAHLVDVLADHEGRVDVLAEPATVKTVMDDFIVASNAADLIASDRLSLRTSDALATNPLLISSLSVMTLVTTDTSVSGLVSEDESFVDDVRSEYRDQWAAAEEYSLRTPPRTEVDEELAESLGEDAERDFQAMLGSLETARGDDGIDEVTASLLVAAKNEALLYDISKWGEDTGVASKATFSRTKTKLEEEGLIETEKVPIEVGRPRLRLTLADERLQSADSDQIVTAAQSLLT
;
A
#
# COMPACT_ATOMS: atom_id res chain seq x y z
N MET A 1 3.93 10.43 50.32
CA MET A 1 4.16 11.77 49.75
C MET A 1 4.44 11.55 48.27
N ALA A 2 3.39 11.56 47.46
CA ALA A 2 3.45 11.17 46.05
C ALA A 2 4.17 12.28 45.27
N ARG A 3 5.30 11.94 44.63
CA ARG A 3 5.93 12.80 43.63
C ARG A 3 5.02 12.75 42.42
N VAL A 4 4.39 13.88 42.11
CA VAL A 4 3.76 14.11 40.82
C VAL A 4 4.89 14.04 39.80
N ASN A 5 4.94 12.98 39.00
CA ASN A 5 5.85 12.91 37.85
C ASN A 5 5.49 14.11 36.97
N ARG A 6 6.48 14.98 36.76
CA ARG A 6 6.33 16.18 35.97
C ARG A 6 6.18 15.71 34.53
N LEU A 7 4.96 15.79 34.00
CA LEU A 7 4.72 15.74 32.57
C LEU A 7 5.67 16.78 31.95
N VAL A 8 6.71 16.32 31.25
CA VAL A 8 7.53 17.21 30.44
C VAL A 8 6.64 17.56 29.25
N VAL A 9 5.90 18.64 29.41
CA VAL A 9 5.23 19.30 28.29
C VAL A 9 6.37 19.93 27.48
N MET A 10 6.81 19.25 26.43
CA MET A 10 7.44 19.95 25.32
C MET A 10 6.49 21.08 24.94
N THR A 11 7.01 22.30 24.89
CA THR A 11 6.17 23.50 24.77
C THR A 11 5.59 23.69 23.35
N ASP A 12 5.69 22.65 22.51
CA ASP A 12 5.13 22.52 21.16
C ASP A 12 4.33 21.21 21.01
N ASN A 13 3.51 20.83 22.00
CA ASN A 13 2.67 19.60 21.96
C ASN A 13 1.48 19.67 20.97
N LEU A 14 1.36 20.74 20.17
CA LEU A 14 0.51 20.75 18.98
C LEU A 14 1.43 20.89 17.77
N LEU A 15 1.91 19.76 17.30
CA LEU A 15 2.40 19.66 15.95
C LEU A 15 1.15 19.57 15.07
N ASP A 16 0.75 20.68 14.45
CA ASP A 16 -0.24 20.71 13.36
C ASP A 16 0.40 20.01 12.16
N GLN A 17 0.44 18.68 12.22
CA GLN A 17 1.26 17.84 11.37
C GLN A 17 0.47 16.66 10.88
N SER A 18 0.78 16.26 9.66
CA SER A 18 0.18 15.09 9.07
C SER A 18 0.58 13.83 9.85
N ARG A 19 -0.18 12.76 9.67
CA ARG A 19 0.16 11.48 10.30
C ARG A 19 1.48 10.95 9.78
N GLU A 20 1.75 11.18 8.51
CA GLU A 20 2.97 10.83 7.80
C GLU A 20 4.17 11.54 8.43
N ASP A 21 4.07 12.84 8.76
CA ASP A 21 5.15 13.57 9.42
C ASP A 21 5.47 12.97 10.81
N LEU A 22 4.45 12.57 11.57
CA LEU A 22 4.62 11.95 12.88
C LEU A 22 5.28 10.57 12.77
N LEU A 23 4.82 9.74 11.84
CA LEU A 23 5.38 8.41 11.59
C LEU A 23 6.83 8.50 11.10
N SER A 24 7.10 9.38 10.13
CA SER A 24 8.44 9.59 9.57
C SER A 24 9.44 9.97 10.65
N ARG A 25 9.07 10.92 11.51
CA ARG A 25 9.95 11.31 12.63
C ARG A 25 10.13 10.23 13.67
N ALA A 26 9.08 9.45 13.96
CA ALA A 26 9.20 8.33 14.88
C ALA A 26 10.19 7.28 14.35
N ILE A 27 10.19 7.02 13.04
CA ILE A 27 11.13 6.12 12.38
C ILE A 27 12.55 6.69 12.41
N GLU A 28 12.74 7.95 12.03
CA GLU A 28 14.06 8.61 12.02
C GLU A 28 14.69 8.72 13.42
N THR A 29 13.86 8.89 14.45
CA THR A 29 14.31 9.06 15.84
C THR A 29 14.48 7.71 16.54
N ALA A 30 13.89 6.63 16.01
CA ALA A 30 14.09 5.30 16.54
C ALA A 30 15.54 4.88 16.25
N ASP A 31 16.40 4.92 17.27
CA ASP A 31 17.77 4.38 17.21
C ASP A 31 17.73 2.84 17.15
N GLY A 32 17.28 2.30 16.00
CA GLY A 32 17.09 0.88 15.74
C GLY A 32 15.63 0.51 15.47
N GLU A 33 15.11 -0.46 16.23
CA GLU A 33 13.81 -1.09 16.00
C GLU A 33 12.66 -0.30 16.63
N LEU A 34 11.66 0.02 15.81
CA LEU A 34 10.41 0.65 16.22
C LEU A 34 9.28 -0.41 16.16
N MET A 35 8.42 -0.43 17.17
CA MET A 35 7.24 -1.29 17.18
C MET A 35 5.97 -0.45 17.14
N LEU A 36 5.07 -0.75 16.20
CA LEU A 36 3.74 -0.17 16.11
C LEU A 36 2.71 -1.20 16.59
N VAL A 37 1.97 -0.86 17.64
CA VAL A 37 0.96 -1.74 18.24
C VAL A 37 -0.43 -1.15 18.08
N SER A 38 -1.41 -1.99 17.75
CA SER A 38 -2.82 -1.63 17.61
C SER A 38 -3.07 -0.41 16.71
N PRO A 39 -2.48 -0.35 15.50
CA PRO A 39 -2.74 0.76 14.58
C PRO A 39 -4.20 0.76 14.11
N SER A 40 -4.73 1.94 13.79
CA SER A 40 -5.90 2.01 12.93
C SER A 40 -5.54 1.60 11.49
N GLU A 41 -6.56 1.24 10.68
CA GLU A 41 -6.36 0.90 9.26
C GLU A 41 -5.60 2.01 8.53
N GLU A 42 -6.05 3.25 8.72
CA GLU A 42 -5.41 4.44 8.15
C GLU A 42 -3.96 4.62 8.65
N THR A 43 -3.66 4.38 9.93
CA THR A 43 -2.28 4.46 10.44
C THR A 43 -1.37 3.39 9.84
N LEU A 44 -1.88 2.17 9.68
CA LEU A 44 -1.13 1.08 9.08
C LEU A 44 -0.84 1.34 7.59
N ALA A 45 -1.82 1.83 6.84
CA ALA A 45 -1.62 2.22 5.43
C ALA A 45 -0.54 3.32 5.31
N HIS A 46 -0.66 4.41 6.08
CA HIS A 46 0.35 5.48 6.05
C HIS A 46 1.74 5.02 6.50
N LEU A 47 1.84 4.04 7.42
CA LEU A 47 3.13 3.47 7.79
C LEU A 47 3.83 2.83 6.59
N VAL A 48 3.09 2.05 5.79
CA VAL A 48 3.63 1.37 4.61
C VAL A 48 4.17 2.41 3.62
N ASP A 49 3.42 3.49 3.37
CA ASP A 49 3.87 4.57 2.48
C ASP A 49 5.13 5.27 3.00
N VAL A 50 5.13 5.64 4.27
CA VAL A 50 6.27 6.31 4.88
C VAL A 50 7.52 5.43 4.81
N LEU A 51 7.38 4.13 5.05
CA LEU A 51 8.50 3.19 4.96
C LEU A 51 8.99 2.96 3.53
N ALA A 52 8.15 3.15 2.51
CA ALA A 52 8.58 3.11 1.12
C ALA A 52 9.60 4.22 0.81
N ASP A 53 9.43 5.40 1.42
CA ASP A 53 10.26 6.59 1.15
C ASP A 53 11.41 6.82 2.15
N HIS A 54 11.32 6.29 3.37
CA HIS A 54 12.30 6.52 4.44
C HIS A 54 13.04 5.24 4.77
N GLU A 55 14.30 5.32 5.21
CA GLU A 55 15.00 4.16 5.77
C GLU A 55 14.51 3.86 7.19
N GLY A 56 14.51 2.58 7.57
CA GLY A 56 14.10 2.14 8.89
C GLY A 56 13.40 0.79 8.85
N ARG A 57 13.21 0.21 10.05
CA ARG A 57 12.50 -1.05 10.25
C ARG A 57 11.39 -0.88 11.29
N VAL A 58 10.21 -1.41 10.98
CA VAL A 58 9.07 -1.40 11.92
C VAL A 58 8.46 -2.78 12.05
N ASP A 59 8.31 -3.22 13.30
CA ASP A 59 7.55 -4.40 13.68
C ASP A 59 6.12 -3.98 14.02
N VAL A 60 5.11 -4.56 13.37
CA VAL A 60 3.70 -4.18 13.54
C VAL A 60 2.91 -5.31 14.18
N LEU A 61 2.34 -5.04 15.35
CA LEU A 61 1.42 -5.93 16.04
C LEU A 61 0.00 -5.36 15.97
N ALA A 62 -0.86 -5.97 15.15
CA ALA A 62 -2.19 -5.43 14.83
C ALA A 62 -3.30 -6.48 14.94
N GLU A 63 -4.57 -6.04 14.94
CA GLU A 63 -5.69 -6.96 14.90
C GLU A 63 -5.77 -7.65 13.52
N PRO A 64 -6.15 -8.94 13.44
CA PRO A 64 -6.27 -9.64 12.16
C PRO A 64 -7.19 -8.94 11.16
N ALA A 65 -8.27 -8.33 11.65
CA ALA A 65 -9.23 -7.61 10.80
C ALA A 65 -8.60 -6.36 10.17
N THR A 66 -7.89 -5.54 10.96
CA THR A 66 -7.20 -4.34 10.48
C THR A 66 -6.17 -4.67 9.41
N VAL A 67 -5.30 -5.67 9.66
CA VAL A 67 -4.29 -6.06 8.67
C VAL A 67 -4.98 -6.55 7.40
N LYS A 68 -6.02 -7.36 7.52
CA LYS A 68 -6.76 -7.86 6.36
C LYS A 68 -7.37 -6.73 5.54
N THR A 69 -8.08 -5.78 6.15
CA THR A 69 -8.71 -4.67 5.43
C THR A 69 -7.65 -3.82 4.70
N VAL A 70 -6.54 -3.49 5.36
CA VAL A 70 -5.49 -2.65 4.76
C VAL A 70 -4.77 -3.38 3.62
N MET A 71 -4.55 -4.68 3.77
CA MET A 71 -3.85 -5.50 2.77
C MET A 71 -4.79 -6.02 1.66
N ASP A 72 -6.09 -5.69 1.70
CA ASP A 72 -7.00 -5.90 0.57
C ASP A 72 -6.77 -4.85 -0.54
N ASP A 73 -6.13 -3.70 -0.24
CA ASP A 73 -5.66 -2.75 -1.24
C ASP A 73 -4.34 -3.24 -1.87
N PHE A 74 -4.33 -3.40 -3.20
CA PHE A 74 -3.20 -3.96 -3.92
C PHE A 74 -1.92 -3.13 -3.77
N ILE A 75 -2.04 -1.80 -3.80
CA ILE A 75 -0.88 -0.90 -3.76
C ILE A 75 -0.23 -0.98 -2.38
N VAL A 76 -1.03 -0.86 -1.33
CA VAL A 76 -0.54 -0.99 0.05
C VAL A 76 0.03 -2.38 0.28
N ALA A 77 -0.64 -3.43 -0.16
CA ALA A 77 -0.18 -4.80 0.05
C ALA A 77 1.11 -5.16 -0.70
N SER A 78 1.28 -4.70 -1.93
CA SER A 78 2.49 -4.96 -2.73
C SER A 78 3.70 -4.17 -2.23
N ASN A 79 3.49 -2.91 -1.79
CA ASN A 79 4.53 -2.13 -1.11
C ASN A 79 4.91 -2.77 0.24
N ALA A 80 3.93 -3.23 1.02
CA ALA A 80 4.19 -3.96 2.27
C ALA A 80 4.97 -5.26 2.01
N ALA A 81 4.68 -5.98 0.92
CA ALA A 81 5.41 -7.17 0.54
C ALA A 81 6.88 -6.87 0.17
N ASP A 82 7.17 -5.78 -0.54
CA ASP A 82 8.54 -5.31 -0.79
C ASP A 82 9.27 -5.00 0.53
N LEU A 83 8.61 -4.33 1.47
CA LEU A 83 9.18 -4.00 2.78
C LEU A 83 9.44 -5.26 3.63
N ILE A 84 8.58 -6.27 3.56
CA ILE A 84 8.80 -7.56 4.24
C ILE A 84 9.95 -8.32 3.59
N ALA A 85 9.99 -8.39 2.26
CA ALA A 85 11.06 -9.07 1.52
C ALA A 85 12.45 -8.44 1.79
N SER A 86 12.49 -7.13 2.04
CA SER A 86 13.69 -6.38 2.41
C SER A 86 13.96 -6.30 3.92
N ASP A 87 13.20 -7.03 4.75
CA ASP A 87 13.36 -7.09 6.22
C ASP A 87 13.17 -5.72 6.93
N ARG A 88 12.39 -4.83 6.30
CA ARG A 88 12.04 -3.48 6.79
C ARG A 88 10.67 -3.39 7.45
N LEU A 89 9.81 -4.35 7.19
CA LEU A 89 8.50 -4.50 7.84
C LEU A 89 8.35 -5.93 8.34
N SER A 90 7.75 -6.10 9.51
CA SER A 90 7.28 -7.41 9.97
C SER A 90 5.87 -7.25 10.50
N LEU A 91 4.97 -8.17 10.12
CA LEU A 91 3.56 -8.12 10.50
C LEU A 91 3.22 -9.33 11.37
N ARG A 92 2.67 -9.07 12.56
CA ARG A 92 2.09 -10.09 13.42
C ARG A 92 0.70 -9.68 13.87
N THR A 93 -0.13 -10.68 14.12
CA THR A 93 -1.51 -10.45 14.54
C THR A 93 -1.83 -11.00 15.92
N SER A 94 -2.64 -10.26 16.68
CA SER A 94 -3.13 -10.65 17.99
C SER A 94 -4.54 -10.10 18.21
N ASP A 95 -5.42 -10.89 18.85
CA ASP A 95 -6.76 -10.46 19.26
C ASP A 95 -6.76 -9.71 20.61
N ALA A 96 -5.62 -9.70 21.31
CA ALA A 96 -5.46 -9.09 22.62
C ALA A 96 -4.47 -7.93 22.52
N LEU A 97 -4.96 -6.75 22.12
CA LEU A 97 -4.16 -5.54 21.95
C LEU A 97 -4.65 -4.39 22.82
N ALA A 98 -3.78 -3.39 22.98
CA ALA A 98 -4.15 -2.13 23.60
C ALA A 98 -5.28 -1.44 22.81
N THR A 99 -6.07 -0.65 23.53
CA THR A 99 -7.16 0.14 22.95
C THR A 99 -6.66 1.30 22.08
N ASN A 100 -5.46 1.80 22.35
CA ASN A 100 -4.89 2.94 21.62
C ASN A 100 -3.65 2.50 20.84
N PRO A 101 -3.38 3.11 19.67
CA PRO A 101 -2.16 2.88 18.93
C PRO A 101 -0.94 3.33 19.73
N LEU A 102 0.10 2.50 19.75
CA LEU A 102 1.38 2.78 20.41
C LEU A 102 2.54 2.64 19.43
N LEU A 103 3.44 3.61 19.45
CA LEU A 103 4.75 3.58 18.84
C LEU A 103 5.78 3.42 19.96
N ILE A 104 6.57 2.35 19.90
CA ILE A 104 7.46 1.95 20.97
C ILE A 104 8.88 1.83 20.41
N SER A 105 9.79 2.69 20.86
CA SER A 105 11.21 2.62 20.55
C SER A 105 12.03 2.32 21.81
N SER A 106 13.36 2.24 21.67
CA SER A 106 14.27 2.16 22.82
C SER A 106 14.30 3.40 23.69
N LEU A 107 13.87 4.54 23.16
CA LEU A 107 14.01 5.86 23.80
C LEU A 107 12.67 6.40 24.32
N SER A 108 11.55 5.98 23.73
CA SER A 108 10.25 6.57 24.03
C SER A 108 9.08 5.65 23.72
N VAL A 109 7.97 5.89 24.40
CA VAL A 109 6.65 5.37 24.06
C VAL A 109 5.77 6.54 23.66
N MET A 110 5.19 6.48 22.47
CA MET A 110 4.25 7.47 21.94
C MET A 110 2.90 6.82 21.68
N THR A 111 1.82 7.53 21.99
CA THR A 111 0.47 7.16 21.53
C THR A 111 -0.08 8.23 20.59
N LEU A 112 -0.73 7.80 19.52
CA LEU A 112 -1.36 8.71 18.56
C LEU A 112 -2.77 9.07 19.03
N VAL A 113 -3.06 10.36 19.07
CA VAL A 113 -4.37 10.94 19.38
C VAL A 113 -4.90 11.60 18.13
N THR A 114 -5.95 11.02 17.57
CA THR A 114 -6.62 11.51 16.35
C THR A 114 -7.90 12.25 16.71
N THR A 115 -8.14 13.39 16.05
CA THR A 115 -9.41 14.11 16.01
C THR A 115 -9.89 14.18 14.56
N ASP A 116 -11.11 14.68 14.34
CA ASP A 116 -11.68 14.85 12.99
C ASP A 116 -10.82 15.71 12.05
N THR A 117 -9.92 16.54 12.59
CA THR A 117 -9.15 17.53 11.81
C THR A 117 -7.64 17.44 12.01
N SER A 118 -7.14 16.60 12.91
CA SER A 118 -5.72 16.58 13.26
C SER A 118 -5.28 15.28 13.93
N VAL A 119 -4.00 14.97 13.83
CA VAL A 119 -3.35 13.88 14.58
C VAL A 119 -2.24 14.48 15.42
N SER A 120 -2.05 14.01 16.65
CA SER A 120 -0.95 14.43 17.52
C SER A 120 -0.44 13.27 18.37
N GLY A 121 0.85 13.29 18.70
CA GLY A 121 1.48 12.29 19.56
C GLY A 121 1.56 12.72 21.02
N LEU A 122 1.24 11.83 21.95
CA LEU A 122 1.61 11.97 23.36
C LEU A 122 2.78 11.04 23.65
N VAL A 123 3.92 11.61 24.04
CA VAL A 123 5.18 10.89 24.22
C VAL A 123 5.61 10.84 25.69
N SER A 124 6.18 9.71 26.09
CA SER A 124 6.89 9.52 27.35
C SER A 124 8.28 8.97 27.10
N GLU A 125 9.28 9.62 27.68
CA GLU A 125 10.70 9.24 27.68
C GLU A 125 11.15 8.78 29.08
N ASP A 126 10.20 8.49 29.98
CA ASP A 126 10.51 7.94 31.30
C ASP A 126 11.07 6.51 31.15
N GLU A 127 12.38 6.36 31.35
CA GLU A 127 13.12 5.11 31.11
C GLU A 127 12.44 3.88 31.73
N SER A 128 11.94 4.00 32.97
CA SER A 128 11.30 2.87 33.66
C SER A 128 9.98 2.47 33.00
N PHE A 129 9.19 3.44 32.57
CA PHE A 129 7.96 3.18 31.83
C PHE A 129 8.22 2.62 30.44
N VAL A 130 9.22 3.15 29.73
CA VAL A 130 9.61 2.67 28.39
C VAL A 130 10.06 1.21 28.45
N ASP A 131 10.92 0.86 29.41
CA ASP A 131 11.40 -0.51 29.59
C ASP A 131 10.26 -1.51 29.92
N ASP A 132 9.35 -1.12 30.82
CA ASP A 132 8.19 -1.93 31.19
C ASP A 132 7.30 -2.21 29.96
N VAL A 133 6.94 -1.18 29.20
CA VAL A 133 6.10 -1.30 27.99
C VAL A 133 6.81 -2.10 26.89
N ARG A 134 8.11 -1.88 26.67
CA ARG A 134 8.89 -2.66 25.70
C ARG A 134 8.94 -4.14 26.07
N SER A 135 9.11 -4.46 27.34
CA SER A 135 9.16 -5.86 27.78
C SER A 135 7.83 -6.55 27.53
N GLU A 136 6.72 -5.91 27.93
CA GLU A 136 5.36 -6.42 27.74
C GLU A 136 5.08 -6.74 26.26
N TYR A 137 5.31 -5.79 25.36
CA TYR A 137 4.99 -5.98 23.94
C TYR A 137 5.98 -6.86 23.19
N ARG A 138 7.22 -6.97 23.64
CA ARG A 138 8.16 -7.97 23.11
C ARG A 138 7.69 -9.39 23.41
N ASP A 139 7.15 -9.63 24.60
CA ASP A 139 6.59 -10.94 24.96
C ASP A 139 5.33 -11.25 24.15
N GLN A 140 4.44 -10.26 23.96
CA GLN A 140 3.27 -10.41 23.09
C GLN A 140 3.66 -10.65 21.63
N TRP A 141 4.64 -9.90 21.10
CA TRP A 141 5.18 -10.10 19.77
C TRP A 141 5.70 -11.52 19.56
N ALA A 142 6.51 -12.02 20.50
CA ALA A 142 7.08 -13.36 20.43
C ALA A 142 6.00 -14.46 20.43
N ALA A 143 4.87 -14.22 21.09
CA ALA A 143 3.73 -15.14 21.15
C ALA A 143 2.73 -15.00 19.98
N ALA A 144 2.76 -13.88 19.27
CA ALA A 144 1.83 -13.58 18.18
C ALA A 144 2.13 -14.38 16.91
N GLU A 145 1.08 -14.61 16.11
CA GLU A 145 1.18 -15.29 14.83
C GLU A 145 1.72 -14.34 13.76
N GLU A 146 2.63 -14.83 12.92
CA GLU A 146 3.12 -14.10 11.76
C GLU A 146 2.05 -14.02 10.67
N TYR A 147 1.87 -12.82 10.11
CA TYR A 147 0.93 -12.59 9.04
C TYR A 147 1.62 -12.74 7.68
N SER A 148 1.22 -13.75 6.91
CA SER A 148 1.73 -13.97 5.56
C SER A 148 0.88 -13.22 4.53
N LEU A 149 1.50 -12.30 3.79
CA LEU A 149 0.89 -11.70 2.61
C LEU A 149 0.78 -12.73 1.48
N ARG A 150 -0.30 -12.63 0.70
CA ARG A 150 -0.49 -13.38 -0.54
C ARG A 150 -0.16 -12.55 -1.77
N THR A 151 -0.20 -11.23 -1.63
CA THR A 151 0.18 -10.26 -2.66
C THR A 151 1.68 -10.34 -2.88
N PRO A 152 2.14 -10.42 -4.14
CA PRO A 152 3.57 -10.38 -4.46
C PRO A 152 4.20 -9.02 -4.09
N PRO A 153 5.54 -8.97 -3.91
CA PRO A 153 6.29 -7.72 -3.84
C PRO A 153 6.10 -6.88 -5.12
N ARG A 154 5.94 -5.56 -5.00
CA ARG A 154 5.75 -4.67 -6.16
C ARG A 154 6.91 -4.75 -7.13
N THR A 155 8.14 -4.86 -6.62
CA THR A 155 9.33 -4.99 -7.46
C THR A 155 9.24 -6.21 -8.39
N GLU A 156 8.73 -7.34 -7.89
CA GLU A 156 8.52 -8.56 -8.70
C GLU A 156 7.42 -8.37 -9.76
N VAL A 157 6.34 -7.67 -9.40
CA VAL A 157 5.23 -7.35 -10.32
C VAL A 157 5.72 -6.51 -11.50
N ASP A 158 6.51 -5.48 -11.22
CA ASP A 158 7.07 -4.56 -12.21
C ASP A 158 8.08 -5.28 -13.12
N GLU A 159 8.99 -6.06 -12.54
CA GLU A 159 9.97 -6.87 -13.30
C GLU A 159 9.27 -7.85 -14.26
N GLU A 160 8.30 -8.62 -13.77
CA GLU A 160 7.53 -9.56 -14.60
C GLU A 160 6.70 -8.85 -15.69
N LEU A 161 6.25 -7.62 -15.43
CA LEU A 161 5.53 -6.82 -16.42
C LEU A 161 6.48 -6.37 -17.54
N ALA A 162 7.67 -5.90 -17.19
CA ALA A 162 8.70 -5.53 -18.14
C ALA A 162 9.13 -6.73 -19.00
N GLU A 163 9.28 -7.91 -18.41
CA GLU A 163 9.61 -9.14 -19.13
C GLU A 163 8.48 -9.59 -20.07
N SER A 164 7.22 -9.44 -19.64
CA SER A 164 6.05 -9.93 -20.39
C SER A 164 5.60 -8.98 -21.49
N LEU A 165 5.58 -7.68 -21.23
CA LEU A 165 4.99 -6.64 -22.09
C LEU A 165 5.99 -5.55 -22.51
N GLY A 166 7.18 -5.49 -21.92
CA GLY A 166 8.22 -4.52 -22.25
C GLY A 166 8.32 -3.36 -21.26
N GLU A 167 9.49 -2.71 -21.24
CA GLU A 167 9.83 -1.59 -20.33
C GLU A 167 8.90 -0.37 -20.47
N ASP A 168 8.28 -0.17 -21.64
CA ASP A 168 7.32 0.92 -21.85
C ASP A 168 6.01 0.67 -21.09
N ALA A 169 5.53 -0.58 -21.11
CA ALA A 169 4.34 -0.99 -20.36
C ALA A 169 4.59 -0.94 -18.84
N GLU A 170 5.76 -1.39 -18.38
CA GLU A 170 6.18 -1.24 -16.99
C GLU A 170 6.16 0.22 -16.55
N ARG A 171 6.81 1.11 -17.30
CA ARG A 171 6.88 2.54 -16.97
C ARG A 171 5.50 3.20 -16.94
N ASP A 172 4.63 2.83 -17.88
CA ASP A 172 3.26 3.32 -17.93
C ASP A 172 2.43 2.83 -16.73
N PHE A 173 2.66 1.58 -16.29
CA PHE A 173 2.02 1.03 -15.11
C PHE A 173 2.47 1.74 -13.83
N GLN A 174 3.77 1.95 -13.64
CA GLN A 174 4.30 2.71 -12.51
C GLN A 174 3.74 4.15 -12.47
N ALA A 175 3.65 4.81 -13.62
CA ALA A 175 3.07 6.15 -13.70
C ALA A 175 1.57 6.18 -13.32
N MET A 176 0.78 5.20 -13.80
CA MET A 176 -0.63 5.07 -13.45
C MET A 176 -0.85 4.77 -11.97
N LEU A 177 -0.07 3.84 -11.39
CA LEU A 177 -0.13 3.53 -9.96
C LEU A 177 0.27 4.71 -9.09
N GLY A 178 1.33 5.46 -9.46
CA GLY A 178 1.72 6.67 -8.74
C GLY A 178 0.63 7.75 -8.73
N SER A 179 -0.15 7.83 -9.81
CA SER A 179 -1.33 8.70 -9.83
C SER A 179 -2.46 8.20 -8.91
N LEU A 180 -2.64 6.88 -8.78
CA LEU A 180 -3.64 6.31 -7.86
C LEU A 180 -3.27 6.54 -6.39
N GLU A 181 -2.00 6.36 -6.06
CA GLU A 181 -1.45 6.58 -4.70
C GLU A 181 -1.70 7.98 -4.17
N THR A 182 -1.54 8.98 -5.04
CA THR A 182 -1.70 10.40 -4.71
C THR A 182 -3.16 10.86 -4.68
N ALA A 183 -4.05 10.14 -5.38
CA ALA A 183 -5.47 10.50 -5.50
C ALA A 183 -6.35 9.96 -4.35
N ARG A 184 -5.77 9.32 -3.32
CA ARG A 184 -6.43 8.62 -2.20
C ARG A 184 -7.89 9.04 -1.95
N GLY A 185 -8.77 8.23 -2.53
CA GLY A 185 -10.22 8.21 -2.36
C GLY A 185 -10.71 6.84 -2.83
N ASP A 186 -11.56 6.21 -2.03
CA ASP A 186 -12.04 4.81 -2.13
C ASP A 186 -12.87 4.50 -3.41
N ASP A 187 -12.92 5.41 -4.37
CA ASP A 187 -13.61 5.29 -5.67
C ASP A 187 -12.62 5.14 -6.84
N GLY A 188 -11.42 4.64 -6.54
CA GLY A 188 -10.30 4.48 -7.46
C GLY A 188 -10.47 3.38 -8.51
N ILE A 189 -9.87 3.58 -9.68
CA ILE A 189 -9.63 2.51 -10.67
C ILE A 189 -8.81 1.40 -9.99
N ASP A 190 -9.30 0.16 -10.05
CA ASP A 190 -8.60 -1.01 -9.48
C ASP A 190 -7.35 -1.40 -10.28
N GLU A 191 -6.48 -2.20 -9.68
CA GLU A 191 -5.20 -2.64 -10.26
C GLU A 191 -5.39 -3.39 -11.58
N VAL A 192 -6.49 -4.15 -11.72
CA VAL A 192 -6.82 -4.89 -12.95
C VAL A 192 -7.20 -3.93 -14.07
N THR A 193 -7.96 -2.88 -13.74
CA THR A 193 -8.37 -1.83 -14.67
C THR A 193 -7.16 -1.02 -15.10
N ALA A 194 -6.28 -0.61 -14.18
CA ALA A 194 -5.02 0.05 -14.50
C ALA A 194 -4.16 -0.83 -15.44
N SER A 195 -4.01 -2.11 -15.13
CA SER A 195 -3.27 -3.08 -15.95
C SER A 195 -3.81 -3.20 -17.37
N LEU A 196 -5.14 -3.22 -17.53
CA LEU A 196 -5.80 -3.27 -18.84
C LEU A 196 -5.63 -1.96 -19.63
N LEU A 197 -5.65 -0.81 -18.97
CA LEU A 197 -5.41 0.49 -19.60
C LEU A 197 -3.95 0.63 -20.06
N VAL A 198 -2.98 0.17 -19.27
CA VAL A 198 -1.57 0.06 -19.67
C VAL A 198 -1.41 -0.83 -20.90
N ALA A 199 -2.02 -2.02 -20.86
CA ALA A 199 -1.96 -2.96 -21.97
C ALA A 199 -2.61 -2.36 -23.24
N ALA A 200 -3.71 -1.62 -23.11
CA ALA A 200 -4.36 -0.93 -24.20
C ALA A 200 -3.54 0.24 -24.76
N LYS A 201 -2.88 1.01 -23.90
CA LYS A 201 -1.97 2.10 -24.30
C LYS A 201 -0.77 1.57 -25.09
N ASN A 202 -0.25 0.40 -24.69
CA ASN A 202 0.91 -0.24 -25.28
C ASN A 202 0.56 -1.24 -26.41
N GLU A 203 -0.69 -1.26 -26.87
CA GLU A 203 -1.16 -2.16 -27.93
C GLU A 203 -0.84 -3.66 -27.66
N ALA A 204 -0.81 -4.04 -26.39
CA ALA A 204 -0.45 -5.38 -25.93
C ALA A 204 -1.57 -6.39 -26.17
N LEU A 205 -1.21 -7.67 -26.22
CA LEU A 205 -2.22 -8.72 -26.33
C LEU A 205 -2.89 -8.95 -24.98
N LEU A 206 -4.22 -9.08 -24.97
CA LEU A 206 -5.01 -9.45 -23.80
C LEU A 206 -4.48 -10.74 -23.15
N TYR A 207 -3.95 -11.67 -23.95
CA TYR A 207 -3.38 -12.90 -23.41
C TYR A 207 -2.16 -12.65 -22.54
N ASP A 208 -1.27 -11.75 -22.95
CA ASP A 208 -0.01 -11.51 -22.26
C ASP A 208 -0.28 -10.81 -20.92
N ILE A 209 -1.09 -9.74 -20.91
CA ILE A 209 -1.48 -9.07 -19.65
C ILE A 209 -2.28 -9.99 -18.71
N SER A 210 -3.20 -10.81 -19.25
CA SER A 210 -3.98 -11.73 -18.41
C SER A 210 -3.14 -12.90 -17.90
N LYS A 211 -2.06 -13.28 -18.60
CA LYS A 211 -1.12 -14.30 -18.15
C LYS A 211 -0.22 -13.71 -17.06
N TRP A 212 0.37 -12.54 -17.32
CA TRP A 212 1.16 -11.80 -16.35
C TRP A 212 0.40 -11.61 -15.04
N GLY A 213 -0.84 -11.10 -15.08
CA GLY A 213 -1.61 -10.85 -13.87
C GLY A 213 -2.02 -12.11 -13.10
N GLU A 214 -2.11 -13.27 -13.77
CA GLU A 214 -2.34 -14.54 -13.10
C GLU A 214 -1.04 -15.10 -12.49
N ASP A 215 0.07 -15.00 -13.22
CA ASP A 215 1.39 -15.51 -12.82
C ASP A 215 1.94 -14.72 -11.62
N THR A 216 1.72 -13.40 -11.58
CA THR A 216 2.08 -12.51 -10.46
C THR A 216 1.04 -12.55 -9.33
N GLY A 217 -0.16 -13.07 -9.57
CA GLY A 217 -1.22 -13.11 -8.55
C GLY A 217 -2.01 -11.81 -8.37
N VAL A 218 -1.80 -10.81 -9.24
CA VAL A 218 -2.62 -9.58 -9.32
C VAL A 218 -4.10 -9.93 -9.44
N ALA A 219 -4.48 -10.76 -10.42
CA ALA A 219 -5.84 -11.26 -10.55
C ALA A 219 -5.97 -12.47 -11.48
N SER A 220 -7.04 -13.24 -11.30
CA SER A 220 -7.34 -14.36 -12.20
C SER A 220 -7.65 -13.91 -13.64
N LYS A 221 -7.37 -14.76 -14.62
CA LYS A 221 -7.79 -14.56 -16.03
C LYS A 221 -9.28 -14.28 -16.18
N ALA A 222 -10.12 -14.87 -15.33
CA ALA A 222 -11.56 -14.64 -15.33
C ALA A 222 -11.91 -13.23 -14.84
N THR A 223 -11.12 -12.66 -13.93
CA THR A 223 -11.25 -11.26 -13.50
C THR A 223 -10.85 -10.33 -14.64
N PHE A 224 -9.66 -10.51 -15.23
CA PHE A 224 -9.24 -9.73 -16.42
C PHE A 224 -10.28 -9.76 -17.54
N SER A 225 -10.85 -10.93 -17.87
CA SER A 225 -11.87 -11.04 -18.91
C SER A 225 -13.17 -10.29 -18.58
N ARG A 226 -13.55 -10.22 -17.30
CA ARG A 226 -14.75 -9.49 -16.87
C ARG A 226 -14.50 -7.99 -16.89
N THR A 227 -13.39 -7.54 -16.32
CA THR A 227 -12.98 -6.13 -16.33
C THR A 227 -12.81 -5.62 -17.76
N LYS A 228 -12.14 -6.40 -18.63
CA LYS A 228 -12.01 -6.07 -20.07
C LYS A 228 -13.38 -5.85 -20.73
N THR A 229 -14.35 -6.74 -20.49
CA THR A 229 -15.70 -6.60 -21.07
C THR A 229 -16.36 -5.31 -20.59
N LYS A 230 -16.24 -5.00 -19.30
CA LYS A 230 -16.76 -3.76 -18.71
C LYS A 230 -16.14 -2.52 -19.38
N LEU A 231 -14.81 -2.47 -19.52
CA LEU A 231 -14.11 -1.34 -20.12
C LEU A 231 -14.43 -1.16 -21.63
N GLU A 232 -14.71 -2.25 -22.36
CA GLU A 232 -15.22 -2.16 -23.74
C GLU A 232 -16.65 -1.61 -23.80
N GLU A 233 -17.53 -2.05 -22.89
CA GLU A 233 -18.91 -1.56 -22.80
C GLU A 233 -18.96 -0.07 -22.44
N GLU A 234 -18.00 0.40 -21.66
CA GLU A 234 -17.80 1.80 -21.26
C GLU A 234 -17.04 2.62 -22.32
N GLY A 235 -16.56 1.98 -23.40
CA GLY A 235 -15.86 2.67 -24.49
C GLY A 235 -14.47 3.20 -24.12
N LEU A 236 -13.83 2.62 -23.10
CA LEU A 236 -12.47 2.98 -22.68
C LEU A 236 -11.42 2.24 -23.52
N ILE A 237 -11.69 0.99 -23.86
CA ILE A 237 -10.80 0.15 -24.67
C ILE A 237 -11.56 -0.53 -25.81
N GLU A 238 -10.80 -0.94 -26.82
CA GLU A 238 -11.25 -1.75 -27.95
C GLU A 238 -10.36 -2.98 -28.10
N THR A 239 -10.84 -3.98 -28.88
CA THR A 239 -10.03 -5.14 -29.25
C THR A 239 -9.91 -5.35 -30.75
N GLU A 240 -8.67 -5.56 -31.20
CA GLU A 240 -8.34 -5.94 -32.57
C GLU A 240 -7.94 -7.43 -32.63
N LYS A 241 -8.41 -8.15 -33.66
CA LYS A 241 -8.03 -9.55 -33.88
C LYS A 241 -6.66 -9.65 -34.54
N VAL A 242 -5.72 -10.28 -33.85
CA VAL A 242 -4.37 -10.57 -34.35
C VAL A 242 -4.26 -12.04 -34.75
N PRO A 243 -4.04 -12.35 -36.05
CA PRO A 243 -3.84 -13.73 -36.50
C PRO A 243 -2.64 -14.39 -35.82
N ILE A 244 -2.75 -15.70 -35.57
CA ILE A 244 -1.64 -16.54 -35.08
C ILE A 244 -1.53 -17.79 -35.94
N GLU A 245 -0.35 -18.43 -35.94
CA GLU A 245 -0.06 -19.59 -36.79
C GLU A 245 -1.00 -20.78 -36.54
N VAL A 246 -1.37 -21.03 -35.28
CA VAL A 246 -2.25 -22.13 -34.87
C VAL A 246 -3.21 -21.65 -33.78
N GLY A 247 -4.51 -21.87 -33.98
CA GLY A 247 -5.55 -21.61 -32.97
C GLY A 247 -6.44 -20.42 -33.32
N ARG A 248 -7.07 -19.83 -32.29
CA ARG A 248 -7.92 -18.65 -32.44
C ARG A 248 -7.07 -17.39 -32.45
N PRO A 249 -7.41 -16.37 -33.26
CA PRO A 249 -6.74 -15.07 -33.20
C PRO A 249 -6.65 -14.55 -31.77
N ARG A 250 -5.52 -13.92 -31.45
CA ARG A 250 -5.35 -13.19 -30.19
C ARG A 250 -6.09 -11.85 -30.29
N LEU A 251 -6.32 -11.24 -29.14
CA LEU A 251 -6.93 -9.91 -29.06
C LEU A 251 -5.85 -8.93 -28.63
N ARG A 252 -5.56 -7.95 -29.47
CA ARG A 252 -4.79 -6.76 -29.11
C ARG A 252 -5.75 -5.77 -28.45
N LEU A 253 -5.31 -5.14 -27.37
CA LEU A 253 -6.05 -4.08 -26.69
C LEU A 253 -5.61 -2.73 -27.24
N THR A 254 -6.54 -1.79 -27.41
CA THR A 254 -6.27 -0.40 -27.81
C THR A 254 -7.13 0.55 -26.99
N LEU A 255 -6.66 1.77 -26.72
CA LEU A 255 -7.50 2.80 -26.11
C LEU A 255 -8.56 3.29 -27.11
N ALA A 256 -9.82 3.38 -26.69
CA ALA A 256 -10.94 3.73 -27.57
C ALA A 256 -11.34 5.21 -27.50
N ASP A 257 -11.22 5.84 -26.33
CA ASP A 257 -11.54 7.27 -26.15
C ASP A 257 -10.34 8.17 -26.49
N GLU A 258 -10.58 9.22 -27.30
CA GLU A 258 -9.55 10.18 -27.73
C GLU A 258 -8.86 10.90 -26.56
N ARG A 259 -9.55 11.09 -25.42
CA ARG A 259 -8.96 11.68 -24.20
C ARG A 259 -7.94 10.75 -23.58
N LEU A 260 -8.18 9.43 -23.62
CA LEU A 260 -7.22 8.46 -23.13
C LEU A 260 -6.01 8.35 -24.07
N GLN A 261 -6.25 8.38 -25.38
CA GLN A 261 -5.19 8.33 -26.40
C GLN A 261 -4.25 9.55 -26.34
N SER A 262 -4.77 10.70 -25.93
CA SER A 262 -4.01 11.96 -25.82
C SER A 262 -3.44 12.22 -24.42
N ALA A 263 -3.80 11.39 -23.43
CA ALA A 263 -3.34 11.55 -22.05
C ALA A 263 -1.93 10.97 -21.85
N ASP A 264 -1.16 11.68 -21.03
CA ASP A 264 0.06 11.12 -20.44
C ASP A 264 -0.30 9.96 -19.50
N SER A 265 0.66 9.08 -19.22
CA SER A 265 0.38 7.82 -18.51
C SER A 265 -0.14 8.04 -17.09
N ASP A 266 0.35 9.06 -16.40
CA ASP A 266 -0.13 9.51 -15.08
C ASP A 266 -1.55 10.12 -15.13
N GLN A 267 -2.04 10.52 -16.31
CA GLN A 267 -3.36 11.14 -16.46
C GLN A 267 -4.44 10.17 -16.94
N ILE A 268 -4.06 9.02 -17.50
CA ILE A 268 -5.01 8.04 -18.06
C ILE A 268 -6.01 7.55 -17.01
N VAL A 269 -5.55 7.31 -15.78
CA VAL A 269 -6.40 6.89 -14.67
C VAL A 269 -7.46 7.97 -14.38
N THR A 270 -7.04 9.21 -14.18
CA THR A 270 -7.97 10.33 -13.90
C THR A 270 -8.94 10.57 -15.06
N ALA A 271 -8.46 10.45 -16.30
CA ALA A 271 -9.29 10.58 -17.49
C ALA A 271 -10.33 9.45 -17.59
N ALA A 272 -9.94 8.22 -17.27
CA ALA A 272 -10.83 7.07 -17.23
C ALA A 272 -11.86 7.17 -16.10
N GLN A 273 -11.48 7.62 -14.89
CA GLN A 273 -12.43 7.87 -13.80
C GLN A 273 -13.50 8.90 -14.18
N SER A 274 -13.09 9.99 -14.83
CA SER A 274 -13.99 11.04 -15.33
C SER A 274 -14.98 10.55 -16.39
N LEU A 275 -14.71 9.38 -16.96
CA LEU A 275 -15.51 8.73 -17.99
C LEU A 275 -16.48 7.69 -17.43
N LEU A 276 -16.17 7.13 -16.27
CA LEU A 276 -16.96 6.13 -15.55
C LEU A 276 -18.03 6.74 -14.64
N THR A 277 -18.02 8.08 -14.50
CA THR A 277 -18.96 8.87 -13.69
C THR A 277 -20.07 9.46 -14.55
#